data_AF-A0A530LJQ7-F1
#
_entry.id   AF-A0A530LJQ7-F1
#
_cell.length_a   1.000
_cell.length_b   1.000
_cell.length_c   1.000
_cell.angle_alpha   90.00
_cell.angle_beta   90.00
_cell.angle_gamma   90.00
#
_symmetry.space_group_name_H-M   'P 1'
#
loop_
_entity.id
_entity.type
_entity.pdbx_description
1 polymer ?
#
loop_
_entity_poly.entity_id
_entity_poly.type
_entity_poly.pdbx_seq_one_letter_code
_entity_poly.pdbx_strand_id
1 'polypeptide(L)'
;MRSNVLRHNLLTALLLGPATAWLVVFLVLPFVAIAVFSVGERAPEGGYQAAFTWAQYTNLPARATAFWNTMVLAPAGALACL
;
A
#
# COMPACT_ATOMS: atom_id res chain seq x y z
N MET A 1 13.66 -32.24 -24.73
CA MET A 1 13.61 -30.77 -24.91
C MET A 1 12.87 -30.05 -23.78
N ARG A 2 11.67 -30.49 -23.36
CA ARG A 2 10.84 -29.84 -22.31
C ARG A 2 11.45 -29.76 -20.90
N SER A 3 12.33 -30.70 -20.52
CA SER A 3 13.01 -30.69 -19.22
C SER A 3 14.06 -29.59 -19.05
N ASN A 4 14.68 -29.13 -20.14
CA ASN A 4 15.70 -28.08 -20.10
C ASN A 4 15.08 -26.71 -19.83
N VAL A 5 13.90 -26.46 -20.37
CA VAL A 5 13.12 -25.23 -20.12
C VAL A 5 12.69 -25.16 -18.66
N LEU A 6 12.21 -26.26 -18.08
CA LEU A 6 11.82 -26.32 -16.67
C LEU A 6 13.01 -26.07 -15.74
N ARG A 7 14.17 -26.68 -16.02
CA ARG A 7 15.40 -26.43 -15.24
C ARG A 7 15.88 -24.99 -15.35
N HIS A 8 15.88 -24.42 -16.55
CA HIS A 8 16.27 -23.03 -16.78
C HIS A 8 15.36 -22.06 -16.02
N ASN A 9 14.04 -22.24 -16.12
CA ASN A 9 13.08 -21.40 -15.40
C ASN A 9 13.21 -21.55 -13.87
N LEU A 10 13.50 -22.76 -13.39
CA LEU A 10 13.69 -23.02 -11.96
C LEU A 10 14.97 -22.37 -11.44
N LEU A 11 16.06 -22.37 -12.22
CA LEU A 11 17.28 -21.63 -11.90
C LEU A 11 17.04 -20.12 -11.90
N THR A 12 16.36 -19.57 -12.90
CA THR A 12 15.97 -18.15 -12.94
C THR A 12 15.13 -17.77 -11.72
N ALA A 13 14.14 -18.59 -11.36
CA ALA A 13 13.32 -18.38 -10.18
C ALA A 13 14.12 -18.48 -8.88
N LEU A 14 15.11 -19.37 -8.78
CA LEU A 14 15.96 -19.47 -7.59
C LEU A 14 16.89 -18.26 -7.44
N LEU A 15 17.39 -17.74 -8.57
CA LEU A 15 18.28 -16.57 -8.60
C LEU A 15 17.52 -15.26 -8.31
N LEU A 16 16.34 -15.07 -8.90
CA LEU A 16 15.54 -13.85 -8.69
C LEU A 16 14.65 -13.94 -7.44
N GLY A 17 14.22 -15.13 -7.05
CA GLY A 17 13.22 -15.37 -6.01
C GLY A 17 13.48 -14.61 -4.71
N PRO A 18 14.69 -14.66 -4.12
CA PRO A 18 15.00 -13.94 -2.89
C PRO A 18 14.86 -12.41 -3.05
N ALA A 19 15.37 -11.85 -4.14
CA ALA A 19 15.29 -10.42 -4.41
C ALA A 19 13.84 -9.97 -4.65
N THR A 20 13.07 -10.75 -5.42
CA THR A 20 11.64 -10.50 -5.65
C THR A 20 10.83 -10.62 -4.37
N ALA A 21 11.10 -11.64 -3.53
CA ALA A 21 10.42 -11.79 -2.25
C ALA A 21 10.66 -10.58 -1.35
N TRP A 22 11.91 -10.11 -1.28
CA TRP A 22 12.26 -8.95 -0.47
C TRP A 22 11.65 -7.65 -0.99
N LEU A 23 11.65 -7.45 -2.32
CA LEU A 23 10.94 -6.36 -2.98
C LEU A 23 9.46 -6.37 -2.61
N VAL A 24 8.80 -7.53 -2.72
CA VAL A 24 7.37 -7.67 -2.40
C VAL A 24 7.11 -7.38 -0.93
N VAL A 25 7.92 -7.93 -0.02
CA VAL A 25 7.79 -7.67 1.43
C VAL A 25 7.86 -6.18 1.71
N PHE A 26 8.90 -5.49 1.24
CA PHE A 26 9.05 -4.06 1.52
C PHE A 26 8.08 -3.16 0.76
N LEU A 27 7.59 -3.61 -0.39
CA LEU A 27 6.54 -2.90 -1.12
C LEU A 27 5.20 -3.00 -0.38
N VAL A 28 4.86 -4.17 0.16
CA VAL A 28 3.53 -4.44 0.74
C VAL A 28 3.44 -4.06 2.22
N LEU A 29 4.51 -4.23 2.99
CA LEU A 29 4.58 -3.94 4.42
C LEU A 29 4.03 -2.54 4.82
N PRO A 30 4.34 -1.43 4.14
CA PRO A 30 3.80 -0.12 4.51
C PRO A 30 2.27 -0.05 4.34
N PHE A 31 1.70 -0.73 3.33
CA PHE A 31 0.25 -0.78 3.15
C PHE A 31 -0.43 -1.59 4.25
N VAL A 32 0.20 -2.69 4.69
CA VAL A 32 -0.28 -3.47 5.85
C VAL A 32 -0.28 -2.60 7.10
N ALA A 33 0.79 -1.83 7.34
CA ALA A 33 0.85 -0.92 8.48
C ALA A 33 -0.27 0.15 8.44
N ILE A 34 -0.52 0.75 7.28
CA ILE A 34 -1.62 1.73 7.10
C ILE A 34 -2.98 1.06 7.35
N ALA A 35 -3.21 -0.15 6.85
CA ALA A 35 -4.45 -0.88 7.07
C ALA A 35 -4.69 -1.17 8.55
N VAL A 36 -3.67 -1.64 9.27
CA VAL A 36 -3.77 -1.89 10.72
C VAL A 36 -4.00 -0.58 11.49
N PHE A 37 -3.27 0.48 11.16
CA PHE A 37 -3.38 1.76 11.87
C PHE A 37 -4.73 2.45 11.60
N SER A 38 -5.36 2.18 10.46
CA SER A 38 -6.66 2.76 10.12
C SER A 38 -7.80 2.35 11.05
N VAL A 39 -7.71 1.17 11.67
CA VAL A 39 -8.71 0.63 12.62
C VAL A 39 -8.25 0.72 14.07
N GLY A 40 -7.04 1.22 14.33
CA GLY A 40 -6.52 1.44 15.67
C GLY A 40 -6.97 2.76 16.30
N GLU A 41 -6.51 2.99 17.52
CA GLU A 41 -6.72 4.25 18.23
C GLU A 41 -5.42 5.03 18.32
N ARG A 42 -5.51 6.36 18.39
CA ARG A 42 -4.31 7.20 18.59
C ARG A 42 -3.99 7.26 20.08
N ALA A 43 -2.81 6.79 20.45
CA ALA A 43 -2.35 6.85 21.84
C ALA A 43 -2.23 8.31 22.33
N PRO A 44 -2.46 8.60 23.64
CA PRO A 44 -2.38 9.94 24.22
C PRO A 44 -1.03 10.64 23.98
N GLU A 45 0.05 9.88 24.07
CA GLU A 45 1.44 10.30 23.83
C GLU A 45 1.76 10.55 22.34
N GLY A 46 0.81 10.24 21.45
CA GLY A 46 1.02 10.24 20.01
C GLY A 46 1.68 8.94 19.56
N GLY A 47 0.89 8.07 18.95
CA GLY A 47 1.35 6.77 18.49
C GLY A 47 0.17 5.86 18.16
N TYR A 48 0.48 4.59 17.88
CA TYR A 48 -0.54 3.57 17.70
C TYR A 48 -0.88 2.93 19.04
N GLN A 49 -2.15 2.97 19.41
CA GLN A 49 -2.71 2.17 20.48
C GLN A 49 -3.52 1.03 19.86
N ALA A 50 -3.27 -0.20 20.32
CA ALA A 50 -3.99 -1.37 19.84
C ALA A 50 -5.48 -1.26 20.22
N ALA A 51 -6.31 -1.08 19.20
CA ALA A 51 -7.76 -1.06 19.30
C ALA A 51 -8.34 -1.54 17.97
N PHE A 52 -9.62 -1.88 17.96
CA PHE A 52 -10.36 -2.12 16.72
C PHE A 52 -11.61 -1.25 16.74
N THR A 53 -11.59 -0.19 15.94
CA THR A 53 -12.59 0.86 15.95
C THR A 53 -12.82 1.40 14.55
N TRP A 54 -14.06 1.83 14.30
CA TRP A 54 -14.46 2.49 13.06
C TRP A 54 -14.52 4.02 13.19
N ALA A 55 -14.09 4.57 14.33
CA ALA A 55 -14.16 6.01 14.62
C ALA A 55 -13.40 6.86 13.60
N GLN A 56 -12.28 6.36 13.07
CA GLN A 56 -11.51 7.06 12.02
C GLN A 56 -12.32 7.15 10.71
N TYR A 57 -13.08 6.10 10.39
CA TYR A 57 -13.91 6.02 9.20
C TYR A 57 -15.18 6.89 9.30
N THR A 58 -15.81 6.93 10.47
CA THR A 58 -16.96 7.81 10.70
C THR A 58 -16.58 9.29 10.62
N ASN A 59 -15.32 9.63 10.90
CA ASN A 59 -14.78 10.99 10.82
C ASN A 59 -14.20 11.38 9.45
N LEU A 60 -14.30 10.52 8.42
CA LEU A 60 -13.82 10.84 7.06
C LEU A 60 -14.37 12.15 6.48
N PRO A 61 -15.63 12.56 6.72
CA PRO A 61 -16.16 13.82 6.21
C PRO A 61 -15.34 15.04 6.65
N ALA A 62 -14.64 14.97 7.80
CA ALA A 62 -13.77 16.05 8.28
C ALA A 62 -12.60 16.35 7.31
N ARG A 63 -12.29 15.45 6.37
CA ARG A 63 -11.23 15.61 5.36
C ARG A 63 -11.77 15.70 3.93
N ALA A 64 -13.08 15.80 3.74
CA ALA A 64 -13.73 15.75 2.42
C ALA A 64 -13.23 16.84 1.47
N THR A 65 -13.00 18.06 1.96
CA THR A 65 -12.54 19.18 1.12
C THR A 65 -11.21 18.85 0.44
N ALA A 66 -10.25 18.28 1.16
CA ALA A 66 -8.96 17.89 0.58
C ALA A 66 -9.15 16.81 -0.50
N PHE A 67 -10.02 15.83 -0.25
CA PHE A 67 -10.34 14.77 -1.21
C PHE A 67 -10.93 15.34 -2.52
N TRP A 68 -11.93 16.22 -2.42
CA TRP A 68 -12.55 16.86 -3.59
C TRP A 68 -11.56 17.72 -4.37
N ASN A 69 -10.73 18.49 -3.67
CA ASN A 69 -9.68 19.28 -4.31
C ASN A 69 -8.75 18.40 -5.15
N THR A 70 -8.25 17.28 -4.58
CA THR A 70 -7.39 16.35 -5.34
C THR A 70 -8.13 15.70 -6.51
N MET A 71 -9.39 15.32 -6.33
CA MET A 71 -10.18 14.68 -7.38
C MET A 71 -10.44 15.60 -8.58
N VAL A 72 -10.51 16.92 -8.37
CA VAL A 72 -10.63 17.89 -9.46
C VAL A 72 -9.27 18.23 -10.06
N LEU A 73 -8.27 18.49 -9.22
CA LEU A 73 -6.96 18.96 -9.66
C LEU A 73 -6.15 17.88 -10.38
N ALA A 74 -6.22 16.61 -9.96
CA ALA A 74 -5.47 15.54 -10.58
C ALA A 74 -5.81 15.32 -12.08
N PRO A 75 -7.09 15.15 -12.48
CA PRO A 75 -7.43 15.01 -13.90
C PRO A 75 -7.23 16.31 -14.67
N ALA A 76 -7.53 17.47 -14.08
CA ALA A 76 -7.30 18.76 -14.74
C ALA A 76 -5.80 18.96 -15.06
N GLY A 77 -4.92 18.65 -14.11
CA GLY A 77 -3.47 18.69 -14.31
C GLY A 77 -3.01 17.65 -15.33
N ALA A 78 -3.54 16.43 -15.29
CA ALA A 78 -3.22 15.41 -16.29
C ALA A 78 -3.60 15.86 -17.71
N LEU A 79 -4.80 16.42 -17.89
CA LEU A 79 -5.25 16.94 -19.19
C LEU A 79 -4.43 18.14 -19.66
N ALA A 80 -4.00 19.01 -18.76
CA ALA A 80 -3.15 20.16 -19.09
C ALA A 80 -1.73 19.75 -19.54
N CYS A 81 -1.27 18.56 -19.14
CA CYS A 81 0.05 18.03 -19.49
C CYS A 81 0.07 17.13 -20.73
N LEU A 82 -1.09 16.86 -21.36
CA LEU A 82 -1.20 16.14 -22.63
C LEU A 82 -0.94 17.10 -23.81
#